data_AF-A0A2M7T4R9-F1
#
_entry.id   AF-A0A2M7T4R9-F1
#
_cell.length_a   1.000
_cell.length_b   1.000
_cell.length_c   1.000
_cell.angle_alpha   90.00
_cell.angle_beta   90.00
_cell.angle_gamma   90.00
#
_symmetry.space_group_name_H-M   'P 1'
#
loop_
_entity.id
_entity.type
_entity.pdbx_description
1 polymer ?
#
loop_
_entity_poly.entity_id
_entity_poly.type
_entity_poly.pdbx_seq_one_letter_code
_entity_poly.pdbx_strand_id
1 'polypeptide(L)'
;MSKVPQELVSGASILYPDAISVKLPLARNKQAISKFAALLALVASDIAMLVTAISLASIIRVDVLPAVSRAFVAEVPHMLLDRIWIIATVFTMCLAYEGLYTKRLHFWQEAKQITKAASLAFLFLMSIISMGQLTGETSRTVVLVGYILSIILLPIGRFVVKSILVRAGLGTQAVLILGAGEAGRSIATALLQENHLGYRIVGFLGEDPAKQLRSVEVNGRFFPVLGSFRDSDRIMAATDTDRLIVATPSMPPKEMVGLINRLQRKASSVVVIPDLAGVSVMGAEVDHAFNDQVLTLNIKNSLTNPLNMFAKRTFDLFTSALLSIIILPLMALIALAIKIESPGPAFFKQQRVGRNGDIFDCYKFRTMA
;
A
#
# COMPACT_ATOMS: atom_id res chain seq x y z
N MET A 1 5.52 -40.21 -27.22
CA MET A 1 4.65 -40.38 -26.05
C MET A 1 5.50 -40.98 -24.93
N SER A 2 6.00 -40.14 -24.03
CA SER A 2 6.84 -40.55 -22.91
C SER A 2 6.29 -39.91 -21.63
N LYS A 3 6.26 -40.70 -20.57
CA LYS A 3 5.42 -40.57 -19.37
C LYS A 3 5.80 -39.37 -18.51
N VAL A 4 4.78 -38.66 -18.05
CA VAL A 4 4.84 -37.66 -16.97
C VAL A 4 5.10 -38.41 -15.65
N PRO A 5 6.12 -38.05 -14.85
CA PRO A 5 6.32 -38.63 -13.52
C PRO A 5 5.27 -38.08 -12.55
N GLN A 6 4.63 -39.00 -11.84
CA GLN A 6 3.43 -38.84 -11.02
C GLN A 6 3.72 -38.37 -9.58
N GLU A 7 4.84 -37.69 -9.33
CA GLU A 7 5.30 -37.31 -7.97
C GLU A 7 5.03 -35.84 -7.58
N LEU A 8 4.17 -35.13 -8.31
CA LEU A 8 3.82 -33.73 -8.02
C LEU A 8 2.60 -33.55 -7.09
N VAL A 9 2.12 -34.63 -6.47
CA VAL A 9 0.98 -34.61 -5.55
C VAL A 9 1.34 -35.33 -4.24
N SER A 10 2.29 -34.78 -3.49
CA SER A 10 2.48 -35.15 -2.09
C SER A 10 3.28 -34.05 -1.41
N GLY A 11 2.74 -33.48 -0.33
CA GLY A 11 3.47 -32.56 0.51
C GLY A 11 4.67 -33.28 1.14
N ALA A 12 5.85 -33.08 0.56
CA ALA A 12 7.11 -33.50 1.14
C ALA A 12 8.14 -32.39 0.94
N SER A 13 8.48 -31.78 2.07
CA SER A 13 9.74 -31.11 2.37
C SER A 13 10.91 -31.54 1.47
N ILE A 14 11.31 -30.66 0.55
CA ILE A 14 12.67 -30.69 0.01
C ILE A 14 13.57 -30.06 1.08
N LEU A 15 14.12 -30.94 1.92
CA LEU A 15 15.14 -30.65 2.91
C LEU A 15 16.48 -30.39 2.19
N TYR A 16 17.05 -29.20 2.38
CA TYR A 16 18.48 -28.95 2.22
C TYR A 16 19.07 -28.69 3.62
N PRO A 17 20.17 -29.36 4.03
CA PRO A 17 20.54 -29.45 5.45
C PRO A 17 21.06 -28.15 6.08
N ASP A 18 21.50 -27.16 5.31
CA ASP A 18 22.08 -25.91 5.84
C ASP A 18 21.39 -24.62 5.32
N ALA A 19 20.21 -24.76 4.70
CA ALA A 19 19.43 -23.59 4.32
C ALA A 19 18.69 -23.07 5.56
N ILE A 20 19.06 -21.87 6.03
CA ILE A 20 18.24 -21.07 6.96
C ILE A 20 16.79 -21.23 6.51
N SER A 21 15.97 -21.85 7.35
CA SER A 21 14.58 -22.21 7.07
C SER A 21 13.81 -21.03 6.43
N VAL A 22 13.81 -20.97 5.10
CA VAL A 22 13.02 -20.00 4.35
C VAL A 22 11.60 -20.51 4.48
N LYS A 23 10.88 -20.02 5.50
CA LYS A 23 9.44 -20.27 5.65
C LYS A 23 8.79 -19.94 4.32
N LEU A 24 8.32 -20.98 3.63
CA LEU A 24 7.53 -20.85 2.42
C LEU A 24 6.35 -19.91 2.71
N PRO A 25 5.99 -19.05 1.74
CA PRO A 25 4.98 -18.04 1.95
C PRO A 25 3.69 -18.67 2.45
N LEU A 26 3.07 -18.00 3.43
CA LEU A 26 1.68 -18.22 3.75
C LEU A 26 0.88 -18.06 2.45
N ALA A 27 0.03 -19.04 2.11
CA ALA A 27 -0.81 -19.01 0.90
C ALA A 27 -1.49 -17.64 0.72
N ARG A 28 -1.74 -17.19 -0.52
CA ARG A 28 -2.29 -15.87 -0.89
C ARG A 28 -3.41 -15.33 0.01
N ASN A 29 -4.31 -16.21 0.46
CA ASN A 29 -5.39 -15.86 1.39
C ASN A 29 -4.87 -15.51 2.80
N LYS A 30 -3.89 -16.26 3.31
CA LYS A 30 -3.19 -15.98 4.58
C LYS A 30 -2.34 -14.70 4.51
N GLN A 31 -1.79 -14.33 3.35
CA GLN A 31 -1.14 -13.02 3.17
C GLN A 31 -2.14 -11.86 3.26
N ALA A 32 -3.31 -12.00 2.63
CA ALA A 32 -4.37 -10.98 2.72
C ALA A 32 -4.86 -10.80 4.17
N ILE A 33 -5.09 -11.92 4.87
CA ILE A 33 -5.45 -11.92 6.31
C ILE A 33 -4.35 -11.27 7.14
N SER A 34 -3.08 -11.59 6.89
CA SER A 34 -1.94 -10.99 7.60
C SER A 34 -1.84 -9.48 7.39
N LYS A 35 -2.04 -9.00 6.14
CA LYS A 35 -2.06 -7.57 5.81
C LYS A 35 -3.23 -6.86 6.51
N PHE A 36 -4.41 -7.48 6.50
CA PHE A 36 -5.59 -6.93 7.17
C PHE A 36 -5.43 -6.90 8.71
N ALA A 37 -4.87 -7.95 9.30
CA ALA A 37 -4.55 -8.00 10.73
C ALA A 37 -3.50 -6.94 11.11
N ALA A 38 -2.46 -6.76 10.30
CA ALA A 38 -1.46 -5.71 10.53
C ALA A 38 -2.06 -4.30 10.41
N LEU A 39 -2.98 -4.09 9.46
CA LEU A 39 -3.73 -2.84 9.32
C LEU A 39 -4.56 -2.56 10.57
N LEU A 40 -5.35 -3.53 11.03
CA LEU A 40 -6.17 -3.40 12.24
C LEU A 40 -5.31 -3.14 13.48
N ALA A 41 -4.19 -3.84 13.62
CA ALA A 41 -3.25 -3.62 14.71
C ALA A 41 -2.67 -2.20 14.69
N LEU A 42 -2.35 -1.66 13.51
CA LEU A 42 -1.82 -0.31 13.37
C LEU A 42 -2.88 0.75 13.71
N VAL A 43 -4.13 0.57 13.25
CA VAL A 43 -5.25 1.47 13.60
C VAL A 43 -5.54 1.44 15.10
N ALA A 44 -5.62 0.24 15.70
CA ALA A 44 -5.85 0.08 17.13
C ALA A 44 -4.72 0.70 17.96
N SER A 45 -3.48 0.52 17.51
CA SER A 45 -2.28 1.15 18.08
C SER A 45 -2.36 2.68 18.06
N ASP A 46 -2.72 3.26 16.92
CA ASP A 46 -2.83 4.73 16.80
C ASP A 46 -3.91 5.29 17.73
N ILE A 47 -5.07 4.61 17.82
CA ILE A 47 -6.14 4.98 18.74
C ILE A 47 -5.64 4.88 20.19
N ALA A 48 -4.96 3.80 20.56
CA ALA A 48 -4.41 3.64 21.90
C ALA A 48 -3.39 4.74 22.26
N MET A 49 -2.52 5.12 21.31
CA MET A 49 -1.57 6.22 21.48
C MET A 49 -2.26 7.56 21.62
N LEU A 50 -3.32 7.81 20.85
CA LEU A 50 -4.13 9.03 20.96
C LEU A 50 -4.84 9.11 22.32
N VAL A 51 -5.43 8.00 22.77
CA VAL A 51 -6.05 7.90 24.10
C VAL A 51 -5.01 8.19 25.17
N THR A 52 -3.82 7.58 25.07
CA THR A 52 -2.72 7.79 26.01
C THR A 52 -2.26 9.24 26.02
N ALA A 53 -2.13 9.87 24.86
CA ALA A 53 -1.75 11.28 24.74
C ALA A 53 -2.79 12.21 25.38
N ILE A 54 -4.08 11.94 25.20
CA ILE A 54 -5.17 12.74 25.78
C ILE A 54 -5.26 12.53 27.31
N SER A 55 -5.14 11.29 27.77
CA SER A 55 -5.11 10.98 29.20
C SER A 55 -3.94 11.66 29.88
N LEU A 56 -2.74 11.58 29.29
CA LEU A 56 -1.54 12.25 29.81
C LEU A 56 -1.68 13.78 29.76
N ALA A 57 -2.26 14.33 28.69
CA ALA A 57 -2.55 15.77 28.61
C ALA A 57 -3.54 16.23 29.69
N SER A 58 -4.50 15.38 30.04
CA SER A 58 -5.49 15.65 31.10
C SER A 58 -4.83 15.65 32.48
N ILE A 59 -3.97 14.66 32.76
CA ILE A 59 -3.16 14.58 33.98
C ILE A 59 -2.25 15.81 34.09
N ILE A 60 -1.53 16.17 33.02
CA ILE A 60 -0.67 17.36 32.99
C ILE A 60 -1.49 18.62 33.28
N ARG A 61 -2.69 18.76 32.70
CA ARG A 61 -3.57 19.92 32.91
C ARG A 61 -4.14 20.00 34.33
N VAL A 62 -4.39 18.88 35.00
CA VAL A 62 -5.00 18.86 36.35
C VAL A 62 -3.94 18.92 37.44
N ASP A 63 -2.83 18.20 37.29
CA ASP A 63 -1.85 18.02 38.37
C ASP A 63 -0.65 18.95 38.23
N VAL A 64 -0.20 19.21 37.00
CA VAL A 64 1.07 19.94 36.75
C VAL A 64 0.82 21.43 36.52
N LEU A 65 -0.11 21.80 35.64
CA LEU A 65 -0.37 23.20 35.29
C LEU A 65 -0.86 24.07 36.47
N PRO A 66 -1.74 23.59 37.37
CA PRO A 66 -2.15 24.36 38.55
C PRO A 66 -1.03 24.58 39.56
N ALA A 67 -0.06 23.66 39.64
CA ALA A 67 1.14 23.82 40.47
C ALA A 67 2.07 24.91 39.93
N VAL A 68 2.07 25.14 38.61
CA VAL A 68 2.90 26.16 37.94
C VAL A 68 2.20 27.52 37.89
N SER A 69 0.87 27.56 37.74
CA SER A 69 0.11 28.82 37.67
C SER A 69 -1.30 28.70 38.25
N ARG A 70 -1.67 29.67 39.09
CA ARG A 70 -3.02 29.81 39.68
C ARG A 70 -4.12 30.11 38.64
N ALA A 71 -3.75 30.39 37.39
CA ALA A 71 -4.71 30.58 36.31
C ALA A 71 -5.41 29.27 35.90
N PHE A 72 -4.86 28.11 36.29
CA PHE A 72 -5.46 26.81 36.00
C PHE A 72 -6.15 26.25 37.24
N VAL A 73 -7.47 26.05 37.15
CA VAL A 73 -8.24 25.38 38.20
C VAL A 73 -8.12 23.86 38.01
N ALA A 74 -7.88 23.16 39.13
CA ALA A 74 -7.79 21.70 39.23
C ALA A 74 -9.17 21.01 39.16
N GLU A 75 -10.01 21.45 38.21
CA GLU A 75 -11.24 20.73 37.86
C GLU A 75 -10.94 19.74 36.75
N VAL A 76 -11.38 18.49 36.93
CA VAL A 76 -11.15 17.40 35.99
C VAL A 76 -12.12 17.52 34.81
N PRO A 77 -11.64 17.74 33.58
CA PRO A 77 -12.51 17.83 32.41
C PRO A 77 -12.78 16.42 31.90
N HIS A 78 -13.66 15.68 32.56
CA HIS A 78 -14.02 14.32 32.14
C HIS A 78 -14.67 14.29 30.74
N MET A 79 -15.28 15.40 30.30
CA MET A 79 -16.00 15.51 29.02
C MET A 79 -15.16 15.26 27.76
N LEU A 80 -13.83 15.43 27.79
CA LEU A 80 -13.01 15.16 26.60
C LEU A 80 -12.82 13.65 26.36
N LEU A 81 -12.81 12.86 27.43
CA LEU A 81 -12.77 11.39 27.36
C LEU A 81 -14.10 10.83 26.84
N ASP A 82 -15.24 11.43 27.19
CA ASP A 82 -16.54 11.03 26.65
C ASP A 82 -16.62 11.23 25.13
N ARG A 83 -15.92 12.24 24.61
CA ARG A 83 -15.86 12.59 23.18
C ARG A 83 -14.66 11.98 22.46
N ILE A 84 -13.96 11.02 23.09
CA ILE A 84 -12.75 10.42 22.52
C ILE A 84 -12.98 9.75 21.17
N TRP A 85 -14.20 9.25 20.93
CA TRP A 85 -14.59 8.66 19.65
C TRP A 85 -14.55 9.66 18.50
N ILE A 86 -14.96 10.91 18.73
CA ILE A 86 -14.90 11.97 17.71
C ILE A 86 -13.44 12.30 17.42
N ILE A 87 -12.63 12.45 18.47
CA ILE A 87 -11.20 12.76 18.35
C ILE A 87 -10.47 11.64 17.61
N ALA A 88 -10.69 10.38 18.00
CA ALA A 88 -10.15 9.20 17.33
C ALA A 88 -10.57 9.13 15.86
N THR A 89 -11.85 9.37 15.56
CA THR A 89 -12.35 9.32 14.18
C THR A 89 -11.68 10.39 13.30
N VAL A 90 -11.59 11.64 13.78
CA VAL A 90 -10.95 12.73 13.03
C VAL A 90 -9.46 12.43 12.81
N PHE A 91 -8.74 12.00 13.85
CA PHE A 91 -7.32 11.63 13.72
C PHE A 91 -7.10 10.47 12.77
N THR A 92 -7.87 9.38 12.91
CA THR A 92 -7.77 8.20 12.02
C THR A 92 -8.10 8.58 10.57
N MET A 93 -9.09 9.45 10.34
CA MET A 93 -9.40 9.96 9.00
C MET A 93 -8.24 10.78 8.41
N CYS A 94 -7.63 11.68 9.16
CA CYS A 94 -6.47 12.46 8.69
C CYS A 94 -5.25 11.57 8.41
N LEU A 95 -4.98 10.58 9.26
CA LEU A 95 -3.90 9.59 9.04
C LEU A 95 -4.18 8.72 7.81
N ALA A 96 -5.44 8.36 7.57
CA ALA A 96 -5.86 7.61 6.39
C ALA A 96 -5.73 8.46 5.12
N TYR A 97 -6.08 9.76 5.17
CA TYR A 97 -5.96 10.70 4.06
C TYR A 97 -4.51 10.85 3.57
N GLU A 98 -3.55 10.96 4.48
CA GLU A 98 -2.11 11.01 4.11
C GLU A 98 -1.57 9.64 3.63
N GLY A 99 -2.34 8.57 3.84
CA GLY A 99 -2.05 7.23 3.33
C GLY A 99 -1.12 6.39 4.20
N LEU A 100 -0.98 6.71 5.50
CA LEU A 100 -0.05 6.04 6.41
C LEU A 100 -0.39 4.56 6.67
N TYR A 101 -1.62 4.15 6.35
CA TYR A 101 -2.05 2.75 6.42
C TYR A 101 -1.75 1.94 5.15
N THR A 102 -1.35 2.59 4.05
CA THR A 102 -1.14 1.94 2.75
C THR A 102 0.30 2.05 2.26
N LYS A 103 1.01 3.11 2.61
CA LYS A 103 2.39 3.38 2.20
C LYS A 103 3.37 2.77 3.21
N ARG A 104 4.43 2.12 2.72
CA ARG A 104 5.60 1.72 3.51
C ARG A 104 6.63 2.83 3.37
N LEU A 105 6.75 3.67 4.40
CA LEU A 105 7.63 4.84 4.42
C LEU A 105 8.75 4.62 5.44
N HIS A 106 9.88 5.30 5.22
CA HIS A 106 10.94 5.39 6.23
C HIS A 106 10.47 6.17 7.44
N PHE A 107 11.08 5.91 8.60
CA PHE A 107 10.73 6.55 9.87
C PHE A 107 10.58 8.07 9.78
N TRP A 108 11.56 8.78 9.21
CA TRP A 108 11.53 10.26 9.13
C TRP A 108 10.44 10.80 8.21
N GLN A 109 10.20 10.12 7.09
CA GLN A 109 9.13 10.49 6.16
C GLN A 109 7.75 10.21 6.76
N GLU A 110 7.63 9.07 7.45
CA GLU A 110 6.43 8.72 8.18
C GLU A 110 6.17 9.72 9.31
N ALA A 111 7.18 10.06 10.12
CA ALA A 111 7.06 11.07 11.17
C ALA A 111 6.61 12.42 10.59
N LYS A 112 7.18 12.86 9.47
CA LYS A 112 6.74 14.08 8.76
C LYS A 112 5.26 14.02 8.36
N GLN A 113 4.81 12.89 7.79
CA GLN A 113 3.41 12.71 7.40
C GLN A 113 2.47 12.58 8.60
N ILE A 114 2.91 11.93 9.70
CA ILE A 114 2.18 11.88 10.97
C ILE A 114 1.99 13.30 11.50
N THR A 115 3.05 14.10 11.56
CA THR A 115 2.97 15.48 12.05
C THR A 115 2.00 16.29 11.20
N LYS A 116 2.09 16.20 9.87
CA LYS A 116 1.14 16.88 8.96
C LYS A 116 -0.31 16.46 9.21
N ALA A 117 -0.57 15.15 9.31
CA ALA A 117 -1.90 14.61 9.60
C ALA A 117 -2.41 15.05 10.98
N ALA A 118 -1.54 15.02 12.00
CA ALA A 118 -1.87 15.44 13.37
C ALA A 118 -2.17 16.94 13.44
N SER A 119 -1.41 17.79 12.72
CA SER A 119 -1.69 19.23 12.62
C SER A 119 -3.03 19.48 11.93
N LEU A 120 -3.34 18.75 10.86
CA LEU A 120 -4.63 18.86 10.17
C LEU A 120 -5.79 18.42 11.08
N ALA A 121 -5.64 17.29 11.79
CA ALA A 121 -6.62 16.81 12.75
C ALA A 121 -6.83 17.81 13.91
N PHE A 122 -5.76 18.40 14.42
CA PHE A 122 -5.82 19.45 15.44
C PHE A 122 -6.61 20.67 14.96
N LEU A 123 -6.37 21.14 13.73
CA LEU A 123 -7.12 22.25 13.14
C LEU A 123 -8.61 21.91 13.03
N PHE A 124 -8.96 20.74 12.52
CA PHE A 124 -10.36 20.29 12.45
C PHE A 124 -11.02 20.22 13.82
N LEU A 125 -10.34 19.68 14.83
CA LEU A 125 -10.87 19.60 16.18
C LEU A 125 -11.09 20.99 16.79
N MET A 126 -10.14 21.91 16.61
CA MET A 126 -10.29 23.29 17.06
C MET A 126 -11.44 24.00 16.35
N SER A 127 -11.62 23.78 15.04
CA SER A 127 -12.77 24.29 14.30
C SER A 127 -14.10 23.74 14.83
N ILE A 128 -14.19 22.42 15.06
CA ILE A 128 -15.41 21.79 15.60
C ILE A 128 -15.74 22.31 17.00
N ILE A 129 -14.73 22.41 17.88
CA ILE A 129 -14.90 22.91 19.25
C ILE A 129 -15.36 24.38 19.23
N SER A 130 -14.77 25.20 18.36
CA SER A 130 -15.12 26.62 18.22
C SER A 130 -16.53 26.82 17.65
N MET A 131 -16.86 26.13 16.56
CA MET A 131 -18.18 26.24 15.91
C MET A 131 -19.31 25.65 16.76
N GLY A 132 -19.04 24.56 17.49
CA GLY A 132 -19.99 23.94 18.40
C GLY A 132 -20.27 24.74 19.67
N GLN A 133 -19.61 25.90 19.85
CA GLN A 133 -19.70 26.73 21.06
C GLN A 133 -19.36 25.98 22.36
N LEU A 134 -18.53 24.94 22.26
CA LEU A 134 -18.15 24.04 23.36
C LEU A 134 -17.07 24.64 24.28
N THR A 135 -16.95 25.95 24.24
CA THR A 135 -15.87 26.74 24.84
C THR A 135 -15.82 26.69 26.36
N GLY A 136 -16.98 26.49 27.02
CA GLY A 136 -17.06 26.35 28.48
C GLY A 136 -16.85 24.92 28.99
N GLU A 137 -17.03 23.93 28.12
CA GLU A 137 -17.03 22.50 28.50
C GLU A 137 -15.71 21.79 28.19
N THR A 138 -14.95 22.31 27.21
CA THR A 138 -13.75 21.65 26.71
C THR A 138 -12.49 22.49 26.97
N SER A 139 -11.47 21.84 27.53
CA SER A 139 -10.19 22.49 27.79
C SER A 139 -9.34 22.56 26.54
N ARG A 140 -9.22 23.75 25.95
CA ARG A 140 -8.32 24.02 24.81
C ARG A 140 -6.87 23.65 25.13
N THR A 141 -6.45 23.83 26.38
CA THR A 141 -5.12 23.45 26.86
C THR A 141 -4.89 21.95 26.77
N VAL A 142 -5.89 21.12 27.14
CA VAL A 142 -5.78 19.66 27.00
C VAL A 142 -5.66 19.24 25.53
N VAL A 143 -6.43 19.87 24.64
CA VAL A 143 -6.33 19.59 23.20
C VAL A 143 -4.96 19.98 22.64
N LEU A 144 -4.42 21.13 23.05
CA LEU A 144 -3.09 21.59 22.63
C LEU A 144 -1.95 20.70 23.16
N VAL A 145 -1.97 20.38 24.47
CA VAL A 145 -0.98 19.48 25.07
C VAL A 145 -1.10 18.07 24.49
N GLY A 146 -2.32 17.58 24.29
CA GLY A 146 -2.60 16.30 23.64
C GLY A 146 -2.07 16.25 22.21
N TYR A 147 -2.21 17.34 21.44
CA TYR A 147 -1.61 17.47 20.12
C TYR A 147 -0.07 17.38 20.16
N ILE A 148 0.59 18.13 21.05
CA ILE A 148 2.05 18.09 21.21
C ILE A 148 2.51 16.67 21.57
N LEU A 149 1.83 16.02 22.52
CA LEU A 149 2.11 14.65 22.90
C LEU A 149 1.87 13.69 21.73
N SER A 150 0.84 13.88 20.92
CA SER A 150 0.54 13.02 19.77
C SER A 150 1.64 13.04 18.71
N ILE A 151 2.29 14.21 18.48
CA ILE A 151 3.42 14.34 17.55
C ILE A 151 4.61 13.47 17.98
N ILE A 152 4.74 13.20 19.29
CA ILE A 152 5.84 12.40 19.84
C ILE A 152 5.43 10.94 19.98
N LEU A 153 4.26 10.66 20.57
CA LEU A 153 3.81 9.30 20.88
C LEU A 153 3.46 8.51 19.61
N LEU A 154 2.84 9.13 18.60
CA LEU A 154 2.41 8.41 17.39
C LEU A 154 3.60 7.87 16.58
N PRO A 155 4.66 8.64 16.25
CA PRO A 155 5.80 8.10 15.50
C PRO A 155 6.56 7.02 16.28
N ILE A 156 6.83 7.25 17.57
CA ILE A 156 7.56 6.28 18.42
C ILE A 156 6.76 5.00 18.55
N GLY A 157 5.48 5.12 18.88
CA GLY A 157 4.63 3.97 19.08
C GLY A 157 4.43 3.17 17.79
N ARG A 158 4.25 3.83 16.64
CA ARG A 158 4.19 3.15 15.34
C ARG A 158 5.48 2.42 15.02
N PHE A 159 6.65 3.02 15.29
CA PHE A 159 7.93 2.35 15.10
C PHE A 159 8.01 1.04 15.93
N VAL A 160 7.59 1.09 17.19
CA VAL A 160 7.54 -0.09 18.07
C VAL A 160 6.57 -1.15 17.55
N VAL A 161 5.32 -0.78 17.24
CA VAL A 161 4.30 -1.72 16.77
C VAL A 161 4.68 -2.34 15.43
N LYS A 162 5.20 -1.55 14.47
CA LYS A 162 5.71 -2.09 13.21
C LYS A 162 6.86 -3.07 13.44
N SER A 163 7.79 -2.74 14.34
CA SER A 163 8.89 -3.64 14.68
C SER A 163 8.40 -4.98 15.25
N ILE A 164 7.38 -4.96 16.11
CA ILE A 164 6.74 -6.16 16.66
C ILE A 164 6.02 -6.94 15.55
N LEU A 165 5.23 -6.28 14.71
CA LEU A 165 4.49 -6.92 13.62
C LEU A 165 5.44 -7.59 12.62
N VAL A 166 6.53 -6.92 12.24
CA VAL A 166 7.55 -7.48 11.35
C VAL A 166 8.23 -8.70 11.98
N ARG A 167 8.58 -8.65 13.27
CA ARG A 167 9.15 -9.81 13.99
C ARG A 167 8.18 -10.98 14.05
N ALA A 168 6.87 -10.71 14.19
CA ALA A 168 5.81 -11.71 14.11
C ALA A 168 5.54 -12.20 12.67
N GLY A 169 6.19 -11.64 11.66
CA GLY A 169 5.95 -11.94 10.25
C GLY A 169 4.66 -11.35 9.68
N LEU A 170 3.93 -10.56 10.47
CA LEU A 170 2.66 -9.94 10.11
C LEU A 170 2.88 -8.66 9.31
N GLY A 171 2.09 -8.47 8.25
CA GLY A 171 2.24 -7.30 7.39
C GLY A 171 3.58 -7.26 6.63
N THR A 172 4.27 -8.39 6.51
CA THR A 172 5.48 -8.50 5.67
C THR A 172 5.10 -8.69 4.20
N GLN A 173 5.96 -8.24 3.30
CA GLN A 173 5.78 -8.38 1.86
C GLN A 173 6.96 -9.12 1.25
N ALA A 174 6.68 -10.26 0.62
CA ALA A 174 7.64 -11.00 -0.17
C ALA A 174 8.11 -10.14 -1.36
N VAL A 175 9.42 -10.10 -1.57
CA VAL A 175 10.06 -9.37 -2.68
C VAL A 175 11.01 -10.30 -3.41
N LEU A 176 10.92 -10.28 -4.74
CA LEU A 176 11.84 -10.97 -5.64
C LEU A 176 12.71 -9.94 -6.36
N ILE A 177 14.02 -10.10 -6.30
CA ILE A 177 14.99 -9.17 -6.90
C ILE A 177 15.48 -9.76 -8.23
N LEU A 178 15.27 -9.04 -9.33
CA LEU A 178 15.79 -9.38 -10.65
C LEU A 178 17.15 -8.73 -10.81
N GLY A 179 18.21 -9.54 -10.90
CA GLY A 179 19.59 -9.11 -10.97
C GLY A 179 20.37 -9.58 -9.75
N ALA A 180 21.19 -10.62 -9.92
CA ALA A 180 22.08 -11.17 -8.89
C ALA A 180 23.46 -10.47 -8.82
N GLY A 181 23.64 -9.38 -9.60
CA GLY A 181 24.86 -8.58 -9.64
C GLY A 181 24.99 -7.60 -8.47
N GLU A 182 25.96 -6.69 -8.56
CA GLU A 182 26.26 -5.70 -7.51
C GLU A 182 25.06 -4.80 -7.18
N ALA A 183 24.34 -4.31 -8.19
CA ALA A 183 23.14 -3.49 -7.97
C ALA A 183 22.09 -4.23 -7.11
N GLY A 184 21.81 -5.50 -7.43
CA GLY A 184 20.89 -6.34 -6.67
C GLY A 184 21.36 -6.58 -5.22
N ARG A 185 22.67 -6.80 -5.03
CA ARG A 185 23.27 -6.95 -3.68
C ARG A 185 23.13 -5.69 -2.86
N SER A 186 23.45 -4.52 -3.42
CA SER A 186 23.33 -3.23 -2.74
C SER A 186 21.89 -2.95 -2.29
N ILE A 187 20.90 -3.31 -3.11
CA ILE A 187 19.49 -3.16 -2.74
C ILE A 187 19.09 -4.13 -1.64
N ALA A 188 19.53 -5.39 -1.74
CA ALA A 188 19.27 -6.35 -0.69
C ALA A 188 19.90 -5.91 0.64
N THR A 189 21.11 -5.34 0.62
CA THR A 189 21.75 -4.73 1.78
C THR A 189 20.90 -3.60 2.36
N ALA A 190 20.43 -2.67 1.52
CA ALA A 190 19.58 -1.55 1.95
C ALA A 190 18.25 -2.03 2.56
N LEU A 191 17.62 -3.06 1.96
CA LEU A 191 16.39 -3.66 2.47
C LEU A 191 16.60 -4.38 3.81
N LEU A 192 17.76 -5.02 4.00
CA LEU A 192 18.10 -5.73 5.24
C LEU A 192 18.51 -4.81 6.38
N GLN A 193 19.09 -3.65 6.07
CA GLN A 193 19.35 -2.60 7.06
C GLN A 193 18.02 -2.01 7.55
N GLU A 194 17.03 -1.88 6.66
CA GLU A 194 15.73 -1.28 6.94
C GLU A 194 14.64 -2.32 7.27
N ASN A 195 14.91 -3.16 8.28
CA ASN A 195 13.99 -4.24 8.68
C ASN A 195 12.56 -3.76 8.98
N HIS A 196 12.37 -2.52 9.45
CA HIS A 196 11.07 -1.96 9.82
C HIS A 196 10.12 -1.74 8.62
N LEU A 197 10.62 -1.77 7.38
CA LEU A 197 9.79 -1.67 6.17
C LEU A 197 8.98 -2.95 5.90
N GLY A 198 9.36 -4.06 6.54
CA GLY A 198 8.66 -5.35 6.42
C GLY A 198 8.83 -6.02 5.06
N TYR A 199 9.91 -5.74 4.34
CA TYR A 199 10.25 -6.47 3.11
C TYR A 199 10.97 -7.78 3.47
N ARG A 200 10.51 -8.87 2.87
CA ARG A 200 11.13 -10.20 3.01
C ARG A 200 11.65 -10.64 1.65
N ILE A 201 12.98 -10.68 1.51
CA ILE A 201 13.63 -11.12 0.28
C ILE A 201 13.42 -12.63 0.13
N VAL A 202 12.77 -13.04 -0.96
CA VAL A 202 12.54 -14.47 -1.26
C VAL A 202 13.74 -15.07 -1.96
N GLY A 203 14.38 -14.30 -2.84
CA GLY A 203 15.55 -14.72 -3.60
C GLY A 203 15.86 -13.76 -4.75
N PHE A 204 16.84 -14.17 -5.54
CA PHE A 204 17.29 -13.44 -6.72
C PHE A 204 16.93 -14.20 -7.99
N LEU A 205 16.73 -13.47 -9.10
CA LEU A 205 16.74 -14.02 -10.44
C LEU A 205 18.00 -13.57 -11.18
N GLY A 206 18.62 -14.49 -11.91
CA GLY A 206 19.80 -14.23 -12.72
C GLY A 206 19.45 -13.99 -14.19
N GLU A 207 20.35 -13.34 -14.91
CA GLU A 207 20.25 -13.13 -16.36
C GLU A 207 20.79 -14.33 -17.15
N ASP A 208 21.88 -14.92 -16.67
CA ASP A 208 22.70 -15.87 -17.43
C ASP A 208 22.59 -17.32 -16.87
N PRO A 209 22.15 -18.30 -17.68
CA PRO A 209 22.17 -19.71 -17.31
C PRO A 209 23.57 -20.25 -17.02
N ALA A 210 24.61 -19.66 -17.61
CA ALA A 210 26.00 -20.13 -17.50
C ALA A 210 26.74 -19.63 -16.25
N LYS A 211 26.27 -18.54 -15.63
CA LYS A 211 26.83 -17.93 -14.39
C LYS A 211 25.92 -18.14 -13.18
N GLN A 212 25.23 -19.27 -13.10
CA GLN A 212 24.34 -19.61 -11.97
C GLN A 212 25.12 -19.68 -10.64
N LEU A 213 25.30 -18.53 -10.00
CA LEU A 213 25.53 -18.46 -8.56
C LEU A 213 24.33 -19.16 -7.91
N ARG A 214 24.56 -20.23 -7.15
CA ARG A 214 23.49 -20.95 -6.44
C ARG A 214 22.85 -20.07 -5.36
N SER A 215 23.65 -19.18 -4.79
CA SER A 215 23.24 -18.22 -3.78
C SER A 215 24.02 -16.92 -3.91
N VAL A 216 23.40 -15.82 -3.49
CA VAL A 216 24.02 -14.52 -3.33
C VAL A 216 24.19 -14.26 -1.84
N GLU A 217 25.42 -13.97 -1.42
CA GLU A 217 25.69 -13.53 -0.06
C GLU A 217 25.46 -12.03 0.06
N VAL A 218 24.68 -11.63 1.06
CA VAL A 218 24.39 -10.22 1.40
C VAL A 218 24.45 -10.09 2.92
N ASN A 219 25.38 -9.28 3.44
CA ASN A 219 25.60 -9.08 4.88
C ASN A 219 25.68 -10.40 5.68
N GLY A 220 26.43 -11.39 5.18
CA GLY A 220 26.59 -12.70 5.84
C GLY A 220 25.37 -13.63 5.78
N ARG A 221 24.32 -13.27 5.02
CA ARG A 221 23.16 -14.14 4.73
C ARG A 221 23.17 -14.61 3.29
N PHE A 222 22.92 -15.89 3.07
CA PHE A 222 22.81 -16.48 1.74
C PHE A 222 21.36 -16.48 1.26
N PHE A 223 21.12 -15.89 0.10
CA PHE A 223 19.83 -15.89 -0.58
C PHE A 223 19.90 -16.73 -1.84
N PRO A 224 18.91 -17.60 -2.12
CA PRO A 224 18.94 -18.46 -3.29
C PRO A 224 18.72 -17.67 -4.59
N VAL A 225 19.40 -18.09 -5.66
CA VAL A 225 19.06 -17.67 -7.02
C VAL A 225 18.06 -18.67 -7.58
N LEU A 226 16.80 -18.25 -7.74
CA LEU A 226 15.67 -19.14 -8.01
C LEU A 226 15.52 -19.52 -9.50
N GLY A 227 16.22 -18.83 -10.40
CA GLY A 227 16.15 -19.10 -11.84
C GLY A 227 16.49 -17.89 -12.70
N SER A 228 16.11 -17.96 -13.98
CA SER A 228 16.32 -16.87 -14.94
C SER A 228 15.16 -15.86 -14.93
N PHE A 229 15.33 -14.69 -15.56
CA PHE A 229 14.25 -13.72 -15.79
C PHE A 229 13.04 -14.30 -16.55
N ARG A 230 13.24 -15.37 -17.33
CA ARG A 230 12.15 -16.08 -18.02
C ARG A 230 11.27 -16.89 -17.07
N ASP A 231 11.85 -17.37 -15.98
CA ASP A 231 11.14 -18.17 -14.96
C ASP A 231 10.39 -17.30 -13.95
N SER A 232 10.52 -15.97 -14.04
CA SER A 232 9.84 -14.99 -13.18
C SER A 232 8.37 -15.32 -12.98
N ASP A 233 7.63 -15.63 -14.06
CA ASP A 233 6.21 -15.97 -13.98
C ASP A 233 5.92 -17.22 -13.14
N ARG A 234 6.71 -18.28 -13.33
CA ARG A 234 6.55 -19.55 -12.60
C ARG A 234 6.95 -19.39 -11.13
N ILE A 235 8.04 -18.68 -10.89
CA ILE A 235 8.58 -18.45 -9.54
C ILE A 235 7.65 -17.53 -8.76
N MET A 236 7.11 -16.49 -9.36
CA MET A 236 6.09 -15.64 -8.71
C MET A 236 4.85 -16.44 -8.32
N ALA A 237 4.38 -17.34 -9.18
CA ALA A 237 3.24 -18.21 -8.87
C ALA A 237 3.56 -19.22 -7.75
N ALA A 238 4.76 -19.81 -7.76
CA ALA A 238 5.20 -20.77 -6.75
C ALA A 238 5.52 -20.12 -5.39
N THR A 239 6.01 -18.89 -5.40
CA THR A 239 6.43 -18.15 -4.20
C THR A 239 5.40 -17.11 -3.73
N ASP A 240 4.23 -17.04 -4.37
CA ASP A 240 3.17 -16.07 -4.05
C ASP A 240 3.72 -14.64 -3.87
N THR A 241 4.63 -14.26 -4.78
CA THR A 241 5.37 -12.99 -4.71
C THR A 241 4.75 -11.97 -5.67
N ASP A 242 4.20 -10.90 -5.11
CA ASP A 242 3.49 -9.86 -5.86
C ASP A 242 4.35 -8.63 -6.22
N ARG A 243 5.54 -8.50 -5.60
CA ARG A 243 6.43 -7.34 -5.76
C ARG A 243 7.78 -7.75 -6.32
N LEU A 244 8.17 -7.09 -7.40
CA LEU A 244 9.43 -7.30 -8.09
C LEU A 244 10.27 -6.04 -8.02
N ILE A 245 11.56 -6.21 -7.74
CA ILE A 245 12.55 -5.14 -7.85
C ILE A 245 13.48 -5.49 -9.01
N VAL A 246 13.56 -4.64 -10.02
CA VAL A 246 14.44 -4.82 -11.17
C VAL A 246 15.72 -4.03 -10.94
N ALA A 247 16.81 -4.76 -10.76
CA ALA A 247 18.15 -4.30 -10.40
C ALA A 247 19.18 -4.72 -11.45
N THR A 248 18.87 -4.47 -12.71
CA THR A 248 19.74 -4.76 -13.87
C THR A 248 20.04 -3.48 -14.65
N PRO A 249 20.92 -2.60 -14.13
CA PRO A 249 21.28 -1.35 -14.81
C PRO A 249 21.96 -1.60 -16.17
N SER A 250 22.64 -2.74 -16.31
CA SER A 250 23.34 -3.15 -17.54
C SER A 250 22.42 -3.64 -18.67
N MET A 251 21.11 -3.78 -18.42
CA MET A 251 20.15 -4.28 -19.40
C MET A 251 19.81 -3.19 -20.43
N PRO A 252 19.81 -3.49 -21.75
CA PRO A 252 19.42 -2.51 -22.77
C PRO A 252 18.02 -1.93 -22.52
N PRO A 253 17.79 -0.62 -22.73
CA PRO A 253 16.50 0.03 -22.44
C PRO A 253 15.29 -0.64 -23.11
N LYS A 254 15.44 -1.13 -24.35
CA LYS A 254 14.37 -1.84 -25.07
C LYS A 254 13.97 -3.15 -24.38
N GLU A 255 14.96 -3.90 -23.89
CA GLU A 255 14.73 -5.15 -23.16
C GLU A 255 14.12 -4.90 -21.79
N MET A 256 14.60 -3.85 -21.10
CA MET A 256 14.05 -3.39 -19.82
C MET A 256 12.56 -3.04 -19.95
N VAL A 257 12.18 -2.26 -20.97
CA VAL A 257 10.76 -1.93 -21.23
C VAL A 257 9.94 -3.18 -21.54
N GLY A 258 10.47 -4.11 -22.34
CA GLY A 258 9.82 -5.39 -22.63
C GLY A 258 9.60 -6.25 -21.37
N LEU A 259 10.60 -6.29 -20.49
CA LEU A 259 10.54 -6.96 -19.19
C LEU A 259 9.48 -6.31 -18.29
N ILE A 260 9.54 -4.98 -18.12
CA ILE A 260 8.59 -4.22 -17.31
C ILE A 260 7.15 -4.46 -17.80
N ASN A 261 6.89 -4.32 -19.10
CA ASN A 261 5.55 -4.52 -19.69
C ASN A 261 5.02 -5.95 -19.49
N ARG A 262 5.90 -6.96 -19.53
CA ARG A 262 5.52 -8.34 -19.23
C ARG A 262 5.15 -8.51 -17.77
N LEU A 263 5.98 -7.98 -16.86
CA LEU A 263 5.82 -8.12 -15.42
C LEU A 263 4.64 -7.31 -14.87
N GLN A 264 4.38 -6.10 -15.38
CA GLN A 264 3.27 -5.23 -14.94
C GLN A 264 1.87 -5.85 -15.11
N ARG A 265 1.71 -6.79 -16.06
CA ARG A 265 0.44 -7.50 -16.26
C ARG A 265 0.13 -8.52 -15.17
N LYS A 266 1.16 -8.99 -14.46
CA LYS A 266 1.06 -10.12 -13.51
C LYS A 266 1.46 -9.73 -12.09
N ALA A 267 2.38 -8.80 -11.92
CA ALA A 267 2.83 -8.28 -10.64
C ALA A 267 1.94 -7.11 -10.18
N SER A 268 1.72 -7.02 -8.88
CA SER A 268 0.99 -5.91 -8.27
C SER A 268 1.83 -4.63 -8.21
N SER A 269 3.16 -4.77 -8.17
CA SER A 269 4.11 -3.65 -8.13
C SER A 269 5.44 -4.07 -8.74
N VAL A 270 5.92 -3.28 -9.72
CA VAL A 270 7.28 -3.41 -10.27
C VAL A 270 8.04 -2.14 -9.88
N VAL A 271 9.15 -2.31 -9.16
CA VAL A 271 10.06 -1.23 -8.80
C VAL A 271 11.28 -1.34 -9.68
N VAL A 272 11.60 -0.28 -10.42
CA VAL A 272 12.79 -0.26 -11.27
C VAL A 272 13.78 0.72 -10.66
N ILE A 273 15.03 0.29 -10.62
CA ILE A 273 16.15 1.09 -10.14
C ILE A 273 16.99 1.43 -11.36
N PRO A 274 16.98 2.70 -11.81
CA PRO A 274 17.75 3.13 -12.95
C PRO A 274 19.23 3.21 -12.60
N ASP A 275 20.10 3.05 -13.61
CA ASP A 275 21.49 3.43 -13.50
C ASP A 275 21.59 4.95 -13.46
N LEU A 276 22.09 5.50 -12.35
CA LEU A 276 22.26 6.95 -12.17
C LEU A 276 23.65 7.42 -12.60
N ALA A 277 24.54 6.52 -13.08
CA ALA A 277 25.85 6.90 -13.58
C ALA A 277 25.74 7.92 -14.73
N GLY A 278 26.01 9.20 -14.44
CA GLY A 278 26.06 10.28 -15.42
C GLY A 278 24.83 11.20 -15.49
N VAL A 279 23.80 11.03 -14.64
CA VAL A 279 22.66 11.97 -14.60
C VAL A 279 22.98 13.14 -13.67
N SER A 280 23.18 14.34 -14.22
CA SER A 280 23.25 15.58 -13.45
C SER A 280 21.85 15.93 -12.94
N VAL A 281 21.60 15.70 -11.65
CA VAL A 281 20.30 15.98 -11.03
C VAL A 281 20.30 17.39 -10.44
N MET A 282 20.27 18.42 -11.30
CA MET A 282 19.91 19.78 -10.86
C MET A 282 18.38 19.95 -10.97
N GLY A 283 17.72 20.16 -9.83
CA GLY A 283 16.31 20.56 -9.78
C GLY A 283 15.28 19.42 -9.84
N ALA A 284 15.68 18.15 -9.74
CA ALA A 284 14.70 17.09 -9.51
C ALA A 284 14.38 17.00 -8.01
N GLU A 285 13.10 17.11 -7.66
CA GLU A 285 12.61 16.62 -6.36
C GLU A 285 12.71 15.09 -6.37
N VAL A 286 13.81 14.57 -5.82
CA VAL A 286 14.00 13.14 -5.62
C VAL A 286 13.07 12.71 -4.50
N ASP A 287 11.99 11.99 -4.83
CA ASP A 287 11.14 11.38 -3.81
C ASP A 287 11.94 10.21 -3.19
N HIS A 288 12.60 10.49 -2.08
CA HIS A 288 13.66 9.67 -1.49
C HIS A 288 13.13 8.28 -1.07
N ALA A 289 13.72 7.20 -1.57
CA ALA A 289 13.51 5.85 -1.06
C ALA A 289 14.88 5.23 -0.79
N PHE A 290 15.07 4.66 0.40
CA PHE A 290 16.30 3.99 0.84
C PHE A 290 17.54 4.92 0.89
N ASN A 291 17.73 5.55 2.06
CA ASN A 291 19.00 6.15 2.53
C ASN A 291 19.93 6.69 1.42
N ASP A 292 19.48 7.73 0.71
CA ASP A 292 20.25 8.60 -0.18
C ASP A 292 21.03 7.98 -1.37
N GLN A 293 20.72 6.76 -1.82
CA GLN A 293 21.47 6.15 -2.93
C GLN A 293 20.63 5.56 -4.08
N VAL A 294 19.30 5.53 -3.99
CA VAL A 294 18.49 4.81 -4.98
C VAL A 294 17.19 5.53 -5.33
N LEU A 295 17.08 6.01 -6.57
CA LEU A 295 15.80 6.48 -7.13
C LEU A 295 14.92 5.25 -7.42
N THR A 296 13.76 5.14 -6.76
CA THR A 296 12.81 4.05 -7.05
C THR A 296 11.62 4.55 -7.86
N LEU A 297 11.46 4.07 -9.10
CA LEU A 297 10.23 4.27 -9.87
C LEU A 297 9.22 3.20 -9.47
N ASN A 298 8.27 3.58 -8.61
CA ASN A 298 7.18 2.71 -8.17
C ASN A 298 6.05 2.71 -9.22
N ILE A 299 6.06 1.77 -10.17
CA ILE A 299 4.92 1.60 -11.07
C ILE A 299 3.89 0.71 -10.36
N LYS A 300 2.93 1.36 -9.71
CA LYS A 300 1.78 0.70 -9.07
C LYS A 300 0.71 0.44 -10.11
N ASN A 301 0.33 -0.81 -10.31
CA ASN A 301 -0.84 -1.14 -11.12
C ASN A 301 -2.11 -0.97 -10.26
N SER A 302 -2.59 0.27 -10.11
CA SER A 302 -3.77 0.59 -9.28
C SER A 302 -5.07 -0.06 -9.80
N LEU A 303 -5.07 -0.58 -11.03
CA LEU A 303 -6.20 -1.26 -11.66
C LEU A 303 -6.41 -2.69 -11.13
N THR A 304 -5.40 -3.30 -10.50
CA THR A 304 -5.49 -4.67 -9.94
C THR A 304 -5.75 -4.69 -8.43
N ASN A 305 -5.75 -3.53 -7.75
CA ASN A 305 -6.04 -3.46 -6.33
C ASN A 305 -7.53 -3.79 -6.05
N PRO A 306 -7.84 -4.81 -5.23
CA PRO A 306 -9.21 -5.23 -4.96
C PRO A 306 -10.10 -4.13 -4.39
N LEU A 307 -9.57 -3.23 -3.54
CA LEU A 307 -10.35 -2.13 -2.97
C LEU A 307 -10.71 -1.09 -4.03
N ASN A 308 -9.77 -0.77 -4.93
CA ASN A 308 -10.03 0.16 -6.04
C ASN A 308 -11.03 -0.43 -7.04
N MET A 309 -10.91 -1.73 -7.34
CA MET A 309 -11.88 -2.42 -8.18
C MET A 309 -13.27 -2.42 -7.55
N PHE A 310 -13.37 -2.68 -6.25
CA PHE A 310 -14.64 -2.63 -5.52
C PHE A 310 -15.23 -1.22 -5.52
N ALA A 311 -14.44 -0.20 -5.15
CA ALA A 311 -14.88 1.18 -5.15
C ALA A 311 -15.35 1.63 -6.54
N LYS A 312 -14.58 1.32 -7.60
CA LYS A 312 -14.97 1.60 -8.99
C LYS A 312 -16.26 0.88 -9.37
N ARG A 313 -16.41 -0.39 -8.96
CA ARG A 313 -17.61 -1.18 -9.26
C ARG A 313 -18.85 -0.62 -8.58
N THR A 314 -18.73 -0.21 -7.31
CA THR A 314 -19.83 0.42 -6.57
C THR A 314 -20.19 1.77 -7.18
N PHE A 315 -19.20 2.60 -7.50
CA PHE A 315 -19.40 3.87 -8.19
C PHE A 315 -20.10 3.68 -9.55
N ASP A 316 -19.66 2.72 -10.35
CA ASP A 316 -20.24 2.45 -11.68
C ASP A 316 -21.67 1.95 -11.57
N LEU A 317 -21.97 1.04 -10.64
CA LEU A 317 -23.32 0.53 -10.44
C LEU A 317 -24.26 1.62 -9.94
N PHE A 318 -23.83 2.39 -8.93
CA PHE A 318 -24.66 3.46 -8.35
C PHE A 318 -24.92 4.58 -9.36
N THR A 319 -23.85 5.07 -10.01
CA THR A 319 -23.94 6.13 -11.01
C THR A 319 -24.74 5.68 -12.24
N SER A 320 -24.51 4.46 -12.73
CA SER A 320 -25.28 3.93 -13.87
C SER A 320 -26.74 3.73 -13.52
N ALA A 321 -27.07 3.23 -12.32
CA ALA A 321 -28.46 3.07 -11.88
C ALA A 321 -29.19 4.41 -11.80
N LEU A 322 -28.55 5.43 -11.21
CA LEU A 322 -29.12 6.77 -11.10
C LEU A 322 -29.30 7.45 -12.46
N LEU A 323 -28.26 7.41 -13.31
CA LEU A 323 -28.32 8.00 -14.65
C LEU A 323 -29.29 7.27 -15.57
N SER A 324 -29.47 5.95 -15.41
CA SER A 324 -30.39 5.16 -16.22
C SER A 324 -31.83 5.66 -16.09
N ILE A 325 -32.26 6.14 -14.92
CA ILE A 325 -33.62 6.67 -14.74
C ILE A 325 -33.90 7.86 -15.68
N ILE A 326 -32.89 8.71 -15.90
CA ILE A 326 -33.00 9.91 -16.75
C ILE A 326 -32.73 9.56 -18.21
N ILE A 327 -31.77 8.69 -18.48
CA ILE A 327 -31.34 8.35 -19.84
C ILE A 327 -32.32 7.38 -20.51
N LEU A 328 -32.96 6.47 -19.79
CA LEU A 328 -33.93 5.51 -20.35
C LEU A 328 -35.09 6.16 -21.12
N PRO A 329 -35.81 7.18 -20.61
CA PRO A 329 -36.85 7.84 -21.39
C PRO A 329 -36.31 8.52 -22.65
N LEU A 330 -35.13 9.16 -22.56
CA LEU A 330 -34.47 9.74 -23.73
C LEU A 330 -34.09 8.65 -24.76
N MET A 331 -33.55 7.52 -24.30
CA MET A 331 -33.23 6.38 -25.16
C MET A 331 -34.46 5.80 -25.82
N ALA A 332 -35.61 5.75 -25.12
CA ALA A 332 -36.87 5.30 -25.68
C ALA A 332 -37.37 6.25 -26.79
N LEU A 333 -37.25 7.57 -26.58
CA LEU A 333 -37.58 8.57 -27.60
C LEU A 333 -36.69 8.44 -28.85
N ILE A 334 -35.38 8.28 -28.67
CA ILE A 334 -34.44 8.05 -29.77
C ILE A 334 -34.75 6.74 -30.50
N ALA A 335 -35.05 5.67 -29.76
CA ALA A 335 -35.42 4.38 -30.34
C ALA A 335 -36.72 4.48 -31.16
N LEU A 336 -37.68 5.29 -30.71
CA LEU A 336 -38.92 5.56 -31.45
C LEU A 336 -38.63 6.36 -32.73
N ALA A 337 -37.82 7.42 -32.65
CA ALA A 337 -37.44 8.23 -33.81
C ALA A 337 -36.79 7.36 -34.91
N ILE A 338 -35.83 6.51 -34.54
CA ILE A 338 -35.15 5.60 -35.49
C ILE A 338 -36.15 4.63 -36.15
N LYS A 339 -37.13 4.11 -35.39
CA LYS A 339 -38.16 3.20 -35.92
C LYS A 339 -39.12 3.89 -36.88
N ILE A 340 -39.36 5.18 -36.72
CA ILE A 340 -40.23 5.96 -37.62
C ILE A 340 -39.51 6.21 -38.94
N GLU A 341 -38.23 6.55 -38.90
CA GLU A 341 -37.47 6.96 -40.09
C GLU A 341 -37.00 5.78 -40.95
N SER A 342 -36.73 4.61 -40.35
CA SER A 342 -36.15 3.49 -41.08
C SER A 342 -36.66 2.12 -40.59
N PRO A 343 -37.00 1.18 -41.50
CA PRO A 343 -37.48 -0.15 -41.10
C PRO A 343 -36.36 -0.96 -40.41
N GLY A 344 -36.70 -1.70 -39.35
CA GLY A 344 -35.79 -2.58 -38.62
C GLY A 344 -35.59 -2.22 -37.13
N PRO A 345 -34.68 -2.94 -36.43
CA PRO A 345 -34.43 -2.72 -35.01
C PRO A 345 -33.66 -1.42 -34.76
N ALA A 346 -34.00 -0.70 -33.68
CA ALA A 346 -33.35 0.56 -33.30
C ALA A 346 -31.89 0.38 -32.82
N PHE A 347 -31.54 -0.82 -32.35
CA PHE A 347 -30.23 -1.13 -31.81
C PHE A 347 -29.42 -2.05 -32.73
N PHE A 348 -28.14 -1.73 -32.90
CA PHE A 348 -27.14 -2.53 -33.57
C PHE A 348 -26.18 -3.16 -32.55
N LYS A 349 -25.82 -4.44 -32.74
CA LYS A 349 -24.89 -5.19 -31.90
C LYS A 349 -23.48 -5.14 -32.47
N GLN A 350 -22.50 -4.74 -31.68
CA GLN A 350 -21.08 -4.75 -32.04
C GLN A 350 -20.27 -5.53 -31.00
N GLN A 351 -19.53 -6.56 -31.41
CA GLN A 351 -18.65 -7.29 -30.50
C GLN A 351 -17.45 -6.44 -30.07
N ARG A 352 -17.14 -6.49 -28.77
CA ARG A 352 -15.99 -5.81 -28.17
C ARG A 352 -15.30 -6.74 -27.17
N VAL A 353 -13.99 -6.56 -27.03
CA VAL A 353 -13.18 -7.26 -26.02
C VAL A 353 -13.38 -6.58 -24.68
N GLY A 354 -13.83 -7.34 -23.70
CA GLY A 354 -14.11 -6.92 -22.32
C GLY A 354 -13.01 -7.31 -21.34
N ARG A 355 -13.41 -7.45 -20.07
CA ARG A 355 -12.49 -7.80 -18.97
C ARG A 355 -11.87 -9.17 -19.23
N ASN A 356 -10.57 -9.31 -18.93
CA ASN A 356 -9.80 -10.55 -19.12
C ASN A 356 -9.77 -11.11 -20.55
N GLY A 357 -10.19 -10.32 -21.55
CA GLY A 357 -10.26 -10.76 -22.94
C GLY A 357 -11.61 -11.36 -23.34
N ASP A 358 -12.59 -11.43 -22.43
CA ASP A 358 -13.91 -11.99 -22.73
C ASP A 358 -14.68 -11.07 -23.68
N ILE A 359 -15.22 -11.63 -24.77
CA ILE A 359 -15.95 -10.86 -25.79
C ILE A 359 -17.39 -10.62 -25.31
N PHE A 360 -17.92 -9.40 -25.50
CA PHE A 360 -19.32 -9.06 -25.22
C PHE A 360 -19.95 -8.24 -26.34
N ASP A 361 -21.28 -8.33 -26.44
CA ASP A 361 -22.09 -7.54 -27.38
C ASP A 361 -22.35 -6.13 -26.83
N CYS A 362 -21.79 -5.13 -27.51
CA CYS A 362 -22.06 -3.72 -27.25
C CYS A 362 -23.23 -3.24 -28.11
N TYR A 363 -24.32 -2.81 -27.48
CA TYR A 363 -25.50 -2.27 -28.15
C TYR A 363 -25.35 -0.76 -28.36
N LYS A 364 -25.58 -0.29 -29.59
CA LYS A 364 -25.62 1.14 -29.94
C LYS A 364 -26.83 1.45 -30.81
N PHE A 365 -27.24 2.71 -30.86
CA PHE A 365 -28.27 3.14 -31.82
C PHE A 365 -27.78 2.96 -33.25
N ARG A 366 -28.71 2.55 -34.13
CA ARG A 366 -28.45 2.50 -35.57
C ARG A 366 -28.34 3.93 -36.11
N THR A 367 -27.42 4.16 -37.04
CA THR A 367 -27.33 5.44 -37.76
C THR A 367 -28.57 5.64 -38.62
N MET A 368 -29.15 6.85 -38.59
CA MET A 368 -30.26 7.26 -39.45
C MET A 368 -29.71 7.50 -40.88
N ALA A 369 -30.48 7.15 -41.90
CA ALA A 369 -30.04 7.14 -43.29
C ALA A 369 -30.43 8.42 -44.02
#